data_AF-A0A8X6K9F8-F1
#
_entry.id   AF-A0A8X6K9F8-F1
#
_cell.length_a   1.000
_cell.length_b   1.000
_cell.length_c   1.000
_cell.angle_alpha   90.00
_cell.angle_beta   90.00
_cell.angle_gamma   90.00
#
_symmetry.space_group_name_H-M   'P 1'
#
loop_
_entity.id
_entity.type
_entity.pdbx_description
1 polymer ?
#
loop_
_entity_poly.entity_id
_entity_poly.type
_entity_poly.pdbx_seq_one_letter_code
_entity_poly.pdbx_strand_id
1 'polypeptide(L)'
;MPLPTTSQVARAANFIYAAMIFRKLLNTQTLKPVTIQNFIPLCAWQYEKMFNTTRIPDVEKDRSVHLSDSQHIAVYHKGRYYKLMLYNNRRLLKPVELQWQLQQILDDQSIPLPGEYHLAALTANDRTVWANARTTYFNKGLNKASLKAIEDAAFFLVLYDEDLDFDPNDPSKLNKYSQAVLHGKGHSLWLDKSFNIVVSKNGRLGCNCEHSWCDSPIMSHFWEFCTGMEVLQLKYTEDGNTVGELEGTPPMPIRLKWDLHPECIDLVRSSMLIASDIIAEVDLQVYYHSNYGKNFIKKCKVSPDAYVQMVLQLAYYRDAGRFNLTYEAAMMRLFREGRTETVRPVTLESCEFVLSVDNPDISAKKKLALLQRACQKHQESYINAMCGKGVDRHIFCLYVLSKHLDVKSPFLKEVLGEPWRLSTSQTPHNHAGILDTKKFPEYVCLGGGFGPVANDGYGVSYDIASEDVMFFHISSKRISPETDTSRFIGFLEKSLQDVKQIFINSQA
;
A
#
# COMPACT_ATOMS: atom_id res chain seq x y z
N MET A 1 2.66 -18.93 -6.84
CA MET A 1 1.32 -19.13 -6.24
C MET A 1 0.30 -19.33 -7.35
N PRO A 2 -0.52 -20.40 -7.33
CA PRO A 2 -1.56 -20.60 -8.34
C PRO A 2 -2.51 -19.39 -8.42
N LEU A 3 -3.01 -19.14 -9.63
CA LEU A 3 -3.98 -18.08 -9.89
C LEU A 3 -5.40 -18.65 -9.75
N PRO A 4 -6.35 -17.90 -9.20
CA PRO A 4 -7.76 -18.33 -9.13
C PRO A 4 -8.40 -18.45 -10.52
N THR A 5 -7.96 -17.58 -11.42
CA THR A 5 -8.26 -17.58 -12.86
C THR A 5 -7.14 -16.81 -13.57
N THR A 6 -6.90 -17.12 -14.84
CA THR A 6 -6.04 -16.34 -15.74
C THR A 6 -6.82 -15.28 -16.53
N SER A 7 -8.16 -15.27 -16.44
CA SER A 7 -9.01 -14.27 -17.07
C SER A 7 -8.96 -12.95 -16.30
N GLN A 8 -8.30 -11.95 -16.89
CA GLN A 8 -8.20 -10.59 -16.34
C GLN A 8 -9.58 -10.00 -15.99
N VAL A 9 -10.53 -10.10 -16.92
CA VAL A 9 -11.85 -9.48 -16.75
C VAL A 9 -12.75 -10.25 -15.79
N ALA A 10 -12.64 -11.57 -15.73
CA ALA A 10 -13.38 -12.36 -14.75
C ALA A 10 -12.92 -12.05 -13.33
N ARG A 11 -11.60 -11.99 -13.12
CA ARG A 11 -11.01 -11.64 -11.83
C ARG A 11 -11.37 -10.22 -11.39
N ALA A 12 -11.25 -9.26 -12.31
CA ALA A 12 -11.67 -7.88 -12.07
C ALA A 12 -13.16 -7.79 -11.69
N ALA A 13 -14.03 -8.50 -12.40
CA ALA A 13 -15.47 -8.50 -12.14
C ALA A 13 -15.84 -9.03 -10.74
N ASN A 14 -15.27 -10.16 -10.33
CA ASN A 14 -15.45 -10.70 -8.99
C ASN A 14 -14.94 -9.74 -7.91
N PHE A 15 -13.77 -9.12 -8.12
CA PHE A 15 -13.24 -8.14 -7.18
C PHE A 15 -14.14 -6.90 -7.07
N ILE A 16 -14.60 -6.34 -8.19
CA ILE A 16 -15.53 -5.19 -8.20
C ILE A 16 -16.79 -5.53 -7.42
N TYR A 17 -17.38 -6.70 -7.67
CA TYR A 17 -18.58 -7.13 -6.97
C TYR A 17 -18.34 -7.24 -5.46
N ALA A 18 -17.27 -7.92 -5.03
CA ALA A 18 -16.90 -8.05 -3.63
C ALA A 18 -16.66 -6.68 -2.97
N ALA A 19 -16.00 -5.76 -3.67
CA ALA A 19 -15.78 -4.40 -3.20
C ALA A 19 -17.08 -3.64 -2.98
N MET A 20 -18.09 -3.85 -3.84
CA MET A 20 -19.41 -3.26 -3.70
C MET A 20 -20.25 -3.90 -2.59
N ILE A 21 -20.04 -5.17 -2.30
CA ILE A 21 -20.60 -5.78 -1.08
C ILE A 21 -19.95 -5.15 0.17
N PHE A 22 -18.63 -4.96 0.19
CA PHE A 22 -17.96 -4.28 1.31
C PHE A 22 -18.49 -2.84 1.49
N ARG A 23 -18.60 -2.07 0.40
CA ARG A 23 -19.20 -0.72 0.43
C ARG A 23 -20.63 -0.74 0.93
N LYS A 24 -21.43 -1.73 0.54
CA LYS A 24 -22.81 -1.89 1.04
C LYS A 24 -22.80 -2.08 2.56
N LEU A 25 -21.94 -2.95 3.09
CA LEU A 25 -21.81 -3.19 4.54
C LEU A 25 -21.41 -1.91 5.31
N LEU A 26 -20.54 -1.08 4.73
CA LEU A 26 -20.19 0.23 5.29
C LEU A 26 -21.40 1.17 5.29
N ASN A 27 -22.06 1.34 4.15
CA ASN A 27 -23.20 2.26 4.00
C ASN A 27 -24.40 1.85 4.87
N THR A 28 -24.62 0.56 5.09
CA THR A 28 -25.66 0.05 5.98
C THR A 28 -25.21 -0.11 7.43
N GLN A 29 -23.96 0.25 7.76
CA GLN A 29 -23.36 0.13 9.10
C GLN A 29 -23.46 -1.30 9.69
N THR A 30 -23.34 -2.31 8.84
CA THR A 30 -23.41 -3.73 9.22
C THR A 30 -22.06 -4.43 9.11
N LEU A 31 -21.01 -3.74 8.66
CA LEU A 31 -19.65 -4.26 8.72
C LEU A 31 -19.27 -4.51 10.18
N LYS A 32 -18.80 -5.73 10.49
CA LYS A 32 -18.37 -6.09 11.84
C LYS A 32 -17.22 -5.16 12.29
N PRO A 33 -17.33 -4.51 13.47
CA PRO A 33 -16.26 -3.69 13.99
C PRO A 33 -14.97 -4.51 14.23
N VAL A 34 -13.84 -3.91 13.87
CA VAL A 34 -12.52 -4.46 14.20
C VAL A 34 -12.24 -4.20 15.67
N THR A 35 -11.83 -5.23 16.41
CA THR A 35 -11.58 -5.17 17.85
C THR A 35 -10.20 -5.72 18.20
N ILE A 36 -9.57 -5.18 19.25
CA ILE A 36 -8.42 -5.81 19.89
C ILE A 36 -8.93 -6.88 20.84
N GLN A 37 -8.36 -8.09 20.76
CA GLN A 37 -8.70 -9.24 21.61
C GLN A 37 -10.21 -9.54 21.67
N ASN A 38 -10.93 -9.31 20.57
CA ASN A 38 -12.38 -9.49 20.47
C ASN A 38 -13.22 -8.63 21.43
N PHE A 39 -12.63 -7.61 22.08
CA PHE A 39 -13.31 -6.85 23.13
C PHE A 39 -13.23 -5.34 22.95
N ILE A 40 -12.06 -4.78 22.62
CA ILE A 40 -11.87 -3.33 22.56
C ILE A 40 -12.09 -2.83 21.13
N PRO A 41 -13.14 -2.05 20.84
CA PRO A 41 -13.41 -1.58 19.49
C PRO A 41 -12.36 -0.55 19.03
N LEU A 42 -12.00 -0.64 17.76
CA LEU A 42 -11.16 0.34 17.08
C LEU A 42 -12.02 1.31 16.27
N CYS A 43 -11.64 2.58 16.26
CA CYS A 43 -12.28 3.62 15.47
C CYS A 43 -12.39 3.22 14.00
N ALA A 44 -13.59 3.40 13.43
CA ALA A 44 -13.93 3.05 12.05
C ALA A 44 -13.96 4.26 11.09
N TRP A 45 -13.64 5.46 11.58
CA TRP A 45 -13.73 6.72 10.82
C TRP A 45 -13.05 6.66 9.44
N GLN A 46 -11.88 6.03 9.36
CA GLN A 46 -11.14 5.93 8.10
C GLN A 46 -11.90 5.14 7.02
N TYR A 47 -12.76 4.18 7.38
CA TYR A 47 -13.54 3.40 6.41
C TYR A 47 -14.58 4.26 5.67
N GLU A 48 -15.09 5.31 6.31
CA GLU A 48 -16.11 6.19 5.71
C GLU A 48 -15.62 6.83 4.42
N LYS A 49 -14.30 7.08 4.32
CA LYS A 49 -13.68 7.78 3.18
C LYS A 49 -13.08 6.86 2.13
N MET A 50 -13.33 5.55 2.18
CA MET A 50 -12.71 4.58 1.28
C MET A 50 -13.16 4.75 -0.17
N PHE A 51 -14.46 4.66 -0.40
CA PHE A 51 -15.05 4.78 -1.73
C PHE A 51 -15.48 6.21 -2.03
N ASN A 52 -15.64 6.51 -3.32
CA ASN A 52 -16.17 7.79 -3.80
C ASN A 52 -15.33 8.99 -3.33
N THR A 53 -14.03 8.76 -3.12
CA THR A 53 -13.10 9.74 -2.57
C THR A 53 -12.00 10.05 -3.57
N THR A 54 -11.63 11.31 -3.69
CA THR A 54 -10.51 11.76 -4.52
C THR A 54 -9.87 12.97 -3.89
N ARG A 55 -8.53 13.00 -3.90
CA ARG A 55 -7.73 14.14 -3.51
C ARG A 55 -7.69 15.12 -4.68
N ILE A 56 -8.27 16.29 -4.51
CA ILE A 56 -8.24 17.34 -5.52
C ILE A 56 -7.00 18.20 -5.28
N PRO A 57 -6.12 18.39 -6.28
CA PRO A 57 -4.96 19.26 -6.16
C PRO A 57 -5.40 20.72 -6.00
N ASP A 58 -4.66 21.47 -5.19
CA ASP A 58 -4.82 22.92 -5.02
C ASP A 58 -3.45 23.61 -4.91
N VAL A 59 -3.39 24.92 -5.15
CA VAL A 59 -2.13 25.68 -5.19
C VAL A 59 -1.47 25.76 -3.82
N GLU A 60 -2.27 25.95 -2.75
CA GLU A 60 -1.75 26.04 -1.39
C GLU A 60 -1.87 24.72 -0.63
N LYS A 61 -3.01 24.05 -0.76
CA LYS A 61 -3.35 22.87 0.02
C LYS A 61 -4.41 22.01 -0.67
N ASP A 62 -4.00 20.81 -1.06
CA ASP A 62 -4.91 19.80 -1.58
C ASP A 62 -6.06 19.49 -0.61
N ARG A 63 -7.18 19.03 -1.19
CA ARG A 63 -8.40 18.73 -0.46
C ARG A 63 -8.92 17.34 -0.78
N SER A 64 -9.17 16.54 0.25
CA SER A 64 -9.85 15.26 0.10
C SER A 64 -11.35 15.51 -0.05
N VAL A 65 -11.91 15.14 -1.21
CA VAL A 65 -13.34 15.25 -1.51
C VAL A 65 -13.94 13.86 -1.46
N HIS A 66 -14.96 13.68 -0.63
CA HIS A 66 -15.72 12.44 -0.48
C HIS A 66 -17.17 12.69 -0.88
N LEU A 67 -17.73 11.83 -1.73
CA LEU A 67 -19.12 11.89 -2.16
C LEU A 67 -19.96 10.85 -1.42
N SER A 68 -21.22 11.18 -1.15
CA SER A 68 -22.16 10.31 -0.44
C SER A 68 -22.39 8.97 -1.16
N ASP A 69 -22.36 8.96 -2.50
CA ASP A 69 -22.51 7.75 -3.29
C ASP A 69 -21.89 7.90 -4.70
N SER A 70 -21.58 6.77 -5.31
CA SER A 70 -21.16 6.67 -6.72
C SER A 70 -21.76 5.43 -7.38
N GLN A 71 -22.24 5.61 -8.62
CA GLN A 71 -22.94 4.60 -9.39
C GLN A 71 -22.03 3.91 -10.43
N HIS A 72 -20.75 4.29 -10.49
CA HIS A 72 -19.79 3.79 -11.47
C HIS A 72 -18.38 3.70 -10.91
N ILE A 73 -17.51 2.98 -11.62
CA ILE A 73 -16.05 3.08 -11.48
C ILE A 73 -15.46 3.73 -12.72
N ALA A 74 -14.24 4.26 -12.58
CA ALA A 74 -13.43 4.67 -13.72
C ALA A 74 -12.46 3.54 -14.07
N VAL A 75 -12.35 3.21 -15.35
CA VAL A 75 -11.50 2.12 -15.85
C VAL A 75 -10.48 2.68 -16.83
N TYR A 76 -9.21 2.32 -16.67
CA TYR A 76 -8.14 2.59 -17.61
C TYR A 76 -7.69 1.31 -18.32
N HIS A 77 -7.56 1.36 -19.65
CA HIS A 77 -6.94 0.29 -20.44
C HIS A 77 -6.24 0.87 -21.68
N LYS A 78 -4.93 0.59 -21.83
CA LYS A 78 -4.10 1.00 -23.00
C LYS A 78 -4.31 2.47 -23.42
N GLY A 79 -4.19 3.38 -22.45
CA GLY A 79 -4.29 4.81 -22.70
C GLY A 79 -5.69 5.37 -22.85
N ARG A 80 -6.73 4.60 -22.51
CA ARG A 80 -8.13 4.98 -22.69
C ARG A 80 -8.88 4.87 -21.38
N TYR A 81 -9.84 5.77 -21.19
CA TYR A 81 -10.62 5.87 -19.97
C TYR A 81 -12.09 5.61 -20.23
N TYR A 82 -12.72 4.90 -19.31
CA TYR A 82 -14.11 4.49 -19.39
C TYR A 82 -14.83 4.71 -18.06
N LYS A 83 -16.12 5.01 -18.14
CA LYS A 83 -17.05 4.95 -17.03
C LYS A 83 -17.80 3.61 -17.12
N LEU A 84 -17.55 2.72 -16.16
CA LEU A 84 -18.21 1.41 -16.07
C LEU A 84 -19.31 1.47 -15.01
N MET A 85 -20.54 1.11 -15.38
CA MET A 85 -21.69 1.20 -14.49
C MET A 85 -21.71 0.03 -13.51
N LEU A 86 -22.00 0.32 -12.24
CA LEU A 86 -22.09 -0.69 -11.18
C LEU A 86 -23.52 -1.22 -10.97
N TYR A 87 -24.52 -0.43 -11.37
CA TYR A 87 -25.93 -0.71 -11.12
C TYR A 87 -26.74 -0.67 -12.41
N ASN A 88 -27.76 -1.52 -12.48
CA ASN A 88 -28.82 -1.45 -13.47
C ASN A 88 -30.18 -1.46 -12.75
N ASN A 89 -31.02 -0.45 -12.97
CA ASN A 89 -32.29 -0.27 -12.25
C ASN A 89 -32.16 -0.41 -10.71
N ARG A 90 -31.13 0.22 -10.13
CA ARG A 90 -30.77 0.17 -8.69
C ARG A 90 -30.30 -1.20 -8.17
N ARG A 91 -30.29 -2.25 -9.00
CA ARG A 91 -29.68 -3.54 -8.66
C ARG A 91 -28.20 -3.49 -8.94
N LEU A 92 -27.38 -3.95 -7.99
CA LEU A 92 -25.95 -4.19 -8.21
C LEU A 92 -25.79 -5.23 -9.32
N LEU A 93 -24.96 -4.94 -10.31
CA LEU A 93 -24.65 -5.88 -11.38
C LEU A 93 -23.92 -7.11 -10.83
N LYS A 94 -24.32 -8.30 -11.30
CA LYS A 94 -23.68 -9.57 -10.97
C LYS A 94 -22.28 -9.65 -11.60
N PRO A 95 -21.38 -10.50 -11.08
CA PRO A 95 -20.05 -10.67 -11.66
C PRO A 95 -20.06 -10.95 -13.16
N VAL A 96 -20.96 -11.80 -13.66
CA VAL A 96 -21.08 -12.10 -15.11
C VAL A 96 -21.43 -10.86 -15.95
N GLU A 97 -22.24 -9.94 -15.42
CA GLU A 97 -22.60 -8.69 -16.09
C GLU A 97 -21.45 -7.67 -16.08
N LEU A 98 -20.69 -7.63 -14.98
CA LEU A 98 -19.49 -6.80 -14.86
C LEU A 98 -18.37 -7.31 -15.76
N GLN A 99 -18.17 -8.63 -15.81
CA GLN A 99 -17.20 -9.27 -16.70
C GLN A 99 -17.51 -8.93 -18.15
N TRP A 100 -18.79 -9.01 -18.55
CA TRP A 100 -19.21 -8.65 -19.90
C TRP A 100 -18.87 -7.19 -20.24
N GLN A 101 -19.16 -6.23 -19.35
CA GLN A 101 -18.79 -4.82 -19.55
C GLN A 101 -17.27 -4.63 -19.70
N LEU A 102 -16.49 -5.30 -18.86
CA LEU A 102 -15.02 -5.22 -18.92
C LEU A 102 -14.48 -5.84 -20.21
N GLN A 103 -15.10 -6.91 -20.71
CA GLN A 103 -14.74 -7.50 -22.00
C GLN A 103 -14.96 -6.50 -23.14
N GLN A 104 -16.03 -5.70 -23.12
CA GLN A 104 -16.23 -4.63 -24.11
C GLN A 104 -15.09 -3.60 -24.10
N ILE A 105 -14.51 -3.32 -22.92
CA ILE A 105 -13.37 -2.39 -22.77
C ILE A 105 -12.07 -3.01 -23.33
N LEU A 106 -11.85 -4.31 -23.13
CA LEU A 106 -10.70 -5.02 -23.70
C LEU A 106 -10.79 -5.13 -25.23
N ASP A 107 -12.00 -5.37 -25.74
CA ASP A 107 -12.26 -5.59 -27.16
C ASP A 107 -12.27 -4.28 -27.96
N ASP A 108 -12.45 -3.12 -27.30
CA ASP A 108 -12.38 -1.81 -27.93
C ASP A 108 -11.02 -1.64 -28.63
N GLN A 109 -11.02 -1.40 -29.94
CA GLN A 109 -9.85 -1.15 -30.78
C GLN A 109 -9.65 0.33 -31.14
N SER A 110 -10.46 1.25 -30.57
CA SER A 110 -10.32 2.68 -30.78
C SER A 110 -8.94 3.19 -30.35
N ILE A 111 -8.39 4.14 -31.09
CA ILE A 111 -7.11 4.75 -30.80
C ILE A 111 -7.32 5.85 -29.74
N PRO A 112 -6.47 5.93 -28.69
CA PRO A 112 -6.46 7.06 -27.76
C PRO A 112 -6.30 8.40 -28.48
N LEU A 113 -6.95 9.44 -27.97
CA LEU A 113 -6.78 10.80 -28.48
C LEU A 113 -5.35 11.30 -28.23
N PRO A 114 -4.84 12.29 -28.99
CA PRO A 114 -3.54 12.91 -28.73
C PRO A 114 -3.42 13.38 -27.27
N GLY A 115 -2.35 12.94 -26.59
CA GLY A 115 -2.10 13.22 -25.17
C GLY A 115 -2.85 12.31 -24.19
N GLU A 116 -3.95 11.67 -24.60
CA GLU A 116 -4.78 10.87 -23.70
C GLU A 116 -4.02 9.69 -23.08
N TYR A 117 -3.18 9.02 -23.88
CA TYR A 117 -2.46 7.83 -23.43
C TYR A 117 -1.64 8.06 -22.15
N HIS A 118 -1.08 9.26 -22.01
CA HIS A 118 -0.25 9.66 -20.88
C HIS A 118 -0.96 10.59 -19.89
N LEU A 119 -2.28 10.80 -20.02
CA LEU A 119 -3.00 11.86 -19.31
C LEU A 119 -2.86 11.77 -17.79
N ALA A 120 -2.85 10.56 -17.21
CA ALA A 120 -2.72 10.39 -15.76
C ALA A 120 -1.33 10.80 -15.22
N ALA A 121 -0.32 10.98 -16.07
CA ALA A 121 0.99 11.48 -15.65
C ALA A 121 0.91 12.88 -15.02
N LEU A 122 -0.12 13.66 -15.36
CA LEU A 122 -0.40 14.93 -14.67
C LEU A 122 -0.57 14.74 -13.15
N THR A 123 -1.14 13.61 -12.71
CA THR A 123 -1.36 13.32 -11.27
C THR A 123 -0.06 12.96 -10.52
N ALA A 124 1.01 12.63 -11.25
CA ALA A 124 2.34 12.35 -10.71
C ALA A 124 3.24 13.60 -10.62
N ASN A 125 2.82 14.71 -11.22
CA ASN A 125 3.60 15.95 -11.23
C ASN A 125 3.50 16.70 -9.89
N ASP A 126 4.27 17.78 -9.75
CA ASP A 126 4.15 18.72 -8.65
C ASP A 126 2.69 19.16 -8.45
N ARG A 127 2.28 19.27 -7.18
CA ARG A 127 0.87 19.49 -6.82
C ARG A 127 0.35 20.83 -7.34
N THR A 128 1.20 21.86 -7.35
CA THR A 128 0.85 23.18 -7.88
C THR A 128 0.72 23.16 -9.39
N VAL A 129 1.63 22.47 -10.08
CA VAL A 129 1.56 22.29 -11.55
C VAL A 129 0.26 21.56 -11.92
N TRP A 130 -0.07 20.48 -11.22
CA TRP A 130 -1.30 19.75 -11.46
C TRP A 130 -2.56 20.58 -11.13
N ALA A 131 -2.57 21.32 -10.03
CA ALA A 131 -3.68 22.22 -9.67
C ALA A 131 -3.96 23.27 -10.76
N ASN A 132 -2.90 23.89 -11.28
CA ASN A 132 -2.99 24.89 -12.35
C ASN A 132 -3.48 24.28 -13.66
N ALA A 133 -2.97 23.10 -14.03
CA ALA A 133 -3.39 22.37 -15.22
C ALA A 133 -4.87 21.97 -15.14
N ARG A 134 -5.29 21.42 -13.99
CA ARG A 134 -6.69 21.07 -13.70
C ARG A 134 -7.61 22.28 -13.88
N THR A 135 -7.22 23.42 -13.33
CA THR A 135 -7.99 24.67 -13.42
C THR A 135 -8.04 25.24 -14.83
N THR A 136 -6.95 25.13 -15.59
CA THR A 136 -6.84 25.72 -16.93
C THR A 136 -7.55 24.87 -17.99
N TYR A 137 -7.31 23.55 -17.98
CA TYR A 137 -7.70 22.67 -19.08
C TYR A 137 -8.92 21.77 -18.78
N PHE A 138 -9.29 21.59 -17.50
CA PHE A 138 -10.34 20.65 -17.09
C PHE A 138 -11.54 21.30 -16.38
N ASN A 139 -11.67 22.62 -16.45
CA ASN A 139 -12.74 23.36 -15.74
C ASN A 139 -14.09 23.45 -16.50
N LYS A 140 -14.10 23.14 -17.81
CA LYS A 140 -15.27 23.27 -18.71
C LYS A 140 -15.32 22.16 -19.77
N GLY A 141 -16.45 22.08 -20.48
CA GLY A 141 -16.63 21.22 -21.65
C GLY A 141 -16.43 19.72 -21.39
N LEU A 142 -15.97 19.01 -22.41
CA LEU A 142 -15.75 17.56 -22.38
C LEU A 142 -14.73 17.16 -21.31
N ASN A 143 -13.64 17.92 -21.16
CA ASN A 143 -12.60 17.63 -20.16
C ASN A 143 -13.14 17.64 -18.74
N LYS A 144 -13.99 18.63 -18.40
CA LYS A 144 -14.66 18.68 -17.08
C LYS A 144 -15.55 17.46 -16.85
N ALA A 145 -16.34 17.09 -17.86
CA ALA A 145 -17.26 15.97 -17.73
C ALA A 145 -16.51 14.65 -17.53
N SER A 146 -15.45 14.43 -18.29
CA SER A 146 -14.59 13.24 -18.20
C SER A 146 -13.77 13.20 -16.92
N LEU A 147 -13.15 14.31 -16.52
CA LEU A 147 -12.43 14.38 -15.24
C LEU A 147 -13.39 14.14 -14.07
N LYS A 148 -14.58 14.76 -14.09
CA LYS A 148 -15.61 14.53 -13.07
C LYS A 148 -16.03 13.06 -13.02
N ALA A 149 -16.10 12.36 -14.16
CA ALA A 149 -16.39 10.92 -14.15
C ALA A 149 -15.31 10.11 -13.40
N ILE A 150 -14.03 10.52 -13.44
CA ILE A 150 -12.95 9.89 -12.69
C ILE A 150 -13.01 10.27 -11.19
N GLU A 151 -13.15 11.56 -10.91
CA GLU A 151 -13.21 12.09 -9.54
C GLU A 151 -14.43 11.54 -8.77
N ASP A 152 -15.59 11.41 -9.43
CA ASP A 152 -16.82 10.89 -8.81
C ASP A 152 -16.84 9.35 -8.71
N ALA A 153 -15.94 8.62 -9.37
CA ALA A 153 -15.97 7.16 -9.40
C ALA A 153 -15.86 6.53 -7.99
N ALA A 154 -16.41 5.34 -7.78
CA ALA A 154 -16.26 4.63 -6.50
C ALA A 154 -14.79 4.33 -6.19
N PHE A 155 -14.03 3.92 -7.21
CA PHE A 155 -12.59 3.73 -7.21
C PHE A 155 -12.10 3.70 -8.67
N PHE A 156 -10.77 3.64 -8.86
CA PHE A 156 -10.15 3.55 -10.18
C PHE A 156 -9.67 2.12 -10.45
N LEU A 157 -9.96 1.58 -11.62
CA LEU A 157 -9.55 0.24 -12.05
C LEU A 157 -8.58 0.35 -13.23
N VAL A 158 -7.50 -0.43 -13.17
CA VAL A 158 -6.48 -0.50 -14.21
C VAL A 158 -6.48 -1.92 -14.76
N LEU A 159 -6.94 -2.07 -16.00
CA LEU A 159 -6.74 -3.30 -16.77
C LEU A 159 -5.33 -3.23 -17.38
N TYR A 160 -4.37 -3.70 -16.59
CA TYR A 160 -2.95 -3.65 -16.91
C TYR A 160 -2.64 -4.64 -18.04
N ASP A 161 -1.89 -4.19 -19.03
CA ASP A 161 -1.71 -4.88 -20.31
C ASP A 161 -0.49 -5.83 -20.33
N GLU A 162 0.20 -5.97 -19.21
CA GLU A 162 1.31 -6.89 -19.02
C GLU A 162 0.98 -7.95 -17.98
N ASP A 163 1.66 -9.10 -18.10
CA ASP A 163 1.66 -10.14 -17.09
C ASP A 163 2.53 -9.72 -15.90
N LEU A 164 2.01 -9.97 -14.70
CA LEU A 164 2.74 -9.82 -13.44
C LEU A 164 2.76 -11.19 -12.77
N ASP A 165 3.80 -11.52 -12.02
CA ASP A 165 3.87 -12.85 -11.40
C ASP A 165 4.75 -12.88 -10.15
N PHE A 166 4.68 -14.01 -9.43
CA PHE A 166 5.54 -14.33 -8.31
C PHE A 166 6.14 -15.73 -8.48
N ASP A 167 7.46 -15.78 -8.49
CA ASP A 167 8.26 -17.00 -8.54
C ASP A 167 9.36 -16.92 -7.48
N PRO A 168 9.36 -17.82 -6.46
CA PRO A 168 10.39 -17.85 -5.44
C PRO A 168 11.82 -18.00 -5.98
N ASN A 169 11.98 -18.58 -7.19
CA ASN A 169 13.30 -18.78 -7.80
C ASN A 169 13.71 -17.61 -8.72
N ASP A 170 12.81 -16.66 -8.96
CA ASP A 170 13.07 -15.46 -9.76
C ASP A 170 12.45 -14.22 -9.09
N PRO A 171 13.18 -13.60 -8.13
CA PRO A 171 12.72 -12.42 -7.41
C PRO A 171 12.38 -11.23 -8.31
N SER A 172 12.95 -11.18 -9.53
CA SER A 172 12.70 -10.08 -10.48
C SER A 172 11.23 -9.97 -10.87
N LYS A 173 10.49 -11.09 -10.89
CA LYS A 173 9.04 -11.11 -11.17
C LYS A 173 8.25 -10.39 -10.08
N LEU A 174 8.58 -10.63 -8.81
CA LEU A 174 7.93 -9.97 -7.67
C LEU A 174 8.30 -8.49 -7.58
N ASN A 175 9.56 -8.15 -7.91
CA ASN A 175 10.00 -6.77 -8.00
C ASN A 175 9.20 -6.02 -9.06
N LYS A 176 9.09 -6.58 -10.28
CA LYS A 176 8.28 -6.00 -11.37
C LYS A 176 6.82 -5.85 -10.96
N TYR A 177 6.25 -6.86 -10.31
CA TYR A 177 4.88 -6.81 -9.81
C TYR A 177 4.69 -5.66 -8.81
N SER A 178 5.54 -5.58 -7.79
CA SER A 178 5.43 -4.57 -6.74
C SER A 178 5.64 -3.14 -7.28
N GLN A 179 6.56 -2.97 -8.23
CA GLN A 179 6.79 -1.71 -8.95
C GLN A 179 5.57 -1.30 -9.79
N ALA A 180 4.99 -2.23 -10.56
CA ALA A 180 3.78 -1.98 -11.35
C ALA A 180 2.58 -1.55 -10.47
N VAL A 181 2.52 -2.01 -9.22
CA VAL A 181 1.47 -1.61 -8.27
C VAL A 181 1.84 -0.31 -7.54
N LEU A 182 3.12 -0.05 -7.25
CA LEU A 182 3.54 1.17 -6.56
C LEU A 182 3.37 2.42 -7.44
N HIS A 183 3.88 2.38 -8.68
CA HIS A 183 3.93 3.55 -9.56
C HIS A 183 3.37 3.29 -10.97
N GLY A 184 3.03 2.04 -11.29
CA GLY A 184 2.57 1.68 -12.62
C GLY A 184 3.58 2.06 -13.70
N LYS A 185 3.09 2.53 -14.85
CA LYS A 185 3.92 3.03 -15.96
C LYS A 185 4.17 4.54 -15.89
N GLY A 186 3.90 5.19 -14.76
CA GLY A 186 3.93 6.66 -14.63
C GLY A 186 2.70 7.38 -15.21
N HIS A 187 1.85 6.67 -15.96
CA HIS A 187 0.62 7.22 -16.55
C HIS A 187 -0.58 6.26 -16.48
N SER A 188 -0.43 5.08 -15.87
CA SER A 188 -1.48 4.06 -15.79
C SER A 188 -2.34 4.14 -14.53
N LEU A 189 -1.88 4.85 -13.50
CA LEU A 189 -2.58 5.04 -12.22
C LEU A 189 -3.17 6.45 -12.15
N TRP A 190 -4.32 6.60 -11.50
CA TRP A 190 -4.85 7.91 -11.13
C TRP A 190 -4.50 8.18 -9.67
N LEU A 191 -3.35 8.82 -9.42
CA LEU A 191 -2.73 8.89 -8.09
C LEU A 191 -3.53 9.73 -7.08
N ASP A 192 -4.47 10.55 -7.57
CA ASP A 192 -5.39 11.31 -6.72
C ASP A 192 -6.57 10.47 -6.21
N LYS A 193 -6.88 9.32 -6.82
CA LYS A 193 -8.00 8.49 -6.37
C LYS A 193 -7.65 7.87 -5.03
N SER A 194 -8.63 7.75 -4.13
CA SER A 194 -8.42 7.11 -2.81
C SER A 194 -7.69 5.78 -2.93
N PHE A 195 -8.05 4.96 -3.91
CA PHE A 195 -7.28 3.81 -4.31
C PHE A 195 -7.48 3.44 -5.79
N ASN A 196 -6.47 2.78 -6.35
CA ASN A 196 -6.47 2.15 -7.66
C ASN A 196 -6.37 0.64 -7.49
N ILE A 197 -7.22 -0.12 -8.18
CA ILE A 197 -7.11 -1.57 -8.29
C ILE A 197 -6.45 -1.90 -9.61
N VAL A 198 -5.35 -2.65 -9.56
CA VAL A 198 -4.59 -3.06 -10.74
C VAL A 198 -4.86 -4.54 -10.99
N VAL A 199 -5.31 -4.89 -12.20
CA VAL A 199 -5.51 -6.28 -12.61
C VAL A 199 -4.61 -6.54 -13.81
N SER A 200 -3.61 -7.41 -13.67
CA SER A 200 -2.69 -7.77 -14.76
C SER A 200 -3.38 -8.59 -15.84
N LYS A 201 -2.73 -8.71 -17.00
CA LYS A 201 -3.25 -9.46 -18.14
C LYS A 201 -3.48 -10.94 -17.81
N ASN A 202 -2.63 -11.53 -16.99
CA ASN A 202 -2.80 -12.88 -16.43
C ASN A 202 -3.63 -12.93 -15.13
N GLY A 203 -4.32 -11.85 -14.76
CA GLY A 203 -5.27 -11.85 -13.64
C GLY A 203 -4.66 -11.69 -12.24
N ARG A 204 -3.40 -11.30 -12.06
CA ARG A 204 -2.88 -10.87 -10.74
C ARG A 204 -3.54 -9.56 -10.30
N LEU A 205 -3.75 -9.40 -8.99
CA LEU A 205 -4.40 -8.23 -8.40
C LEU A 205 -3.42 -7.40 -7.58
N GLY A 206 -3.47 -6.09 -7.69
CA GLY A 206 -2.72 -5.17 -6.83
C GLY A 206 -3.56 -3.99 -6.40
N CYS A 207 -3.11 -3.27 -5.39
CA CYS A 207 -3.76 -2.07 -4.89
C CYS A 207 -2.73 -0.96 -4.68
N ASN A 208 -2.99 0.21 -5.25
CA ASN A 208 -2.29 1.45 -4.95
C ASN A 208 -3.24 2.36 -4.17
N CYS A 209 -2.75 3.04 -3.12
CA CYS A 209 -3.60 3.83 -2.23
C CYS A 209 -3.02 5.24 -2.03
N GLU A 210 -3.87 6.26 -2.18
CA GLU A 210 -3.53 7.63 -1.80
C GLU A 210 -3.59 7.74 -0.27
N HIS A 211 -2.47 8.06 0.38
CA HIS A 211 -2.31 7.82 1.82
C HIS A 211 -2.99 8.88 2.72
N SER A 212 -3.48 10.00 2.18
CA SER A 212 -4.01 11.09 3.01
C SER A 212 -5.27 10.72 3.79
N TRP A 213 -6.10 9.79 3.28
CA TRP A 213 -7.39 9.45 3.89
C TRP A 213 -7.34 8.25 4.85
N CYS A 214 -6.44 7.27 4.65
CA CYS A 214 -6.31 6.12 5.55
C CYS A 214 -4.89 5.61 5.75
N ASP A 215 -4.75 4.67 6.70
CA ASP A 215 -3.57 3.86 6.95
C ASP A 215 -3.76 2.41 6.47
N SER A 216 -2.65 1.68 6.29
CA SER A 216 -2.63 0.29 5.78
C SER A 216 -3.64 -0.67 6.41
N PRO A 217 -3.90 -0.69 7.75
CA PRO A 217 -4.88 -1.59 8.36
C PRO A 217 -6.27 -1.60 7.71
N ILE A 218 -6.71 -0.44 7.21
CA ILE A 218 -8.03 -0.23 6.60
C ILE A 218 -8.08 -0.92 5.23
N MET A 219 -7.03 -0.73 4.43
CA MET A 219 -6.90 -1.38 3.12
C MET A 219 -6.66 -2.88 3.24
N SER A 220 -5.90 -3.35 4.24
CA SER A 220 -5.71 -4.78 4.49
C SER A 220 -7.03 -5.48 4.80
N HIS A 221 -7.89 -4.88 5.65
CA HIS A 221 -9.21 -5.44 5.94
C HIS A 221 -10.10 -5.52 4.68
N PHE A 222 -10.13 -4.44 3.89
CA PHE A 222 -10.86 -4.42 2.62
C PHE A 222 -10.35 -5.48 1.64
N TRP A 223 -9.03 -5.62 1.53
CA TRP A 223 -8.38 -6.60 0.66
C TRP A 223 -8.74 -8.03 1.06
N GLU A 224 -8.57 -8.38 2.34
CA GLU A 224 -8.91 -9.70 2.88
C GLU A 224 -10.39 -10.04 2.70
N PHE A 225 -11.27 -9.05 2.85
CA PHE A 225 -12.69 -9.25 2.58
C PHE A 225 -12.94 -9.62 1.11
N CYS A 226 -12.35 -8.86 0.18
CA CYS A 226 -12.56 -9.09 -1.24
C CYS A 226 -11.97 -10.42 -1.71
N THR A 227 -10.75 -10.75 -1.30
CA THR A 227 -10.11 -12.03 -1.63
C THR A 227 -10.81 -13.20 -0.94
N GLY A 228 -11.25 -13.04 0.31
CA GLY A 228 -12.05 -14.04 1.01
C GLY A 228 -13.38 -14.34 0.30
N MET A 229 -14.07 -13.31 -0.19
CA MET A 229 -15.29 -13.49 -1.00
C MET A 229 -15.00 -14.19 -2.34
N GLU A 230 -13.92 -13.81 -3.03
CA GLU A 230 -13.47 -14.46 -4.27
C GLU A 230 -13.31 -15.98 -4.05
N VAL A 231 -12.56 -16.37 -3.02
CA VAL A 231 -12.23 -17.77 -2.71
C VAL A 231 -13.45 -18.57 -2.27
N LEU A 232 -14.21 -18.04 -1.33
CA LEU A 232 -15.20 -18.82 -0.59
C LEU A 232 -16.57 -18.82 -1.25
N GLN A 233 -16.92 -17.76 -1.99
CA GLN A 233 -18.29 -17.54 -2.46
C GLN A 233 -18.39 -17.37 -3.97
N LEU A 234 -17.61 -16.46 -4.55
CA LEU A 234 -17.80 -16.06 -5.96
C LEU A 234 -17.26 -17.11 -6.93
N LYS A 235 -16.02 -17.56 -6.72
CA LYS A 235 -15.34 -18.61 -7.50
C LYS A 235 -15.32 -18.32 -9.01
N TYR A 236 -14.85 -19.30 -9.77
CA TYR A 236 -14.76 -19.27 -11.23
C TYR A 236 -15.26 -20.61 -11.81
N THR A 237 -15.74 -20.58 -13.04
CA THR A 237 -16.04 -21.76 -13.85
C THR A 237 -14.76 -22.44 -14.33
N GLU A 238 -14.86 -23.65 -14.90
CA GLU A 238 -13.69 -24.43 -15.36
C GLU A 238 -12.88 -23.71 -16.45
N ASP A 239 -13.53 -22.90 -17.28
CA ASP A 239 -12.92 -22.04 -18.30
C ASP A 239 -12.41 -20.70 -17.75
N GLY A 240 -12.46 -20.51 -16.42
CA GLY A 240 -11.90 -19.35 -15.73
C GLY A 240 -12.79 -18.10 -15.74
N ASN A 241 -14.04 -18.22 -16.18
CA ASN A 241 -15.02 -17.13 -16.19
C ASN A 241 -15.75 -16.99 -14.85
N THR A 242 -16.46 -15.88 -14.67
CA THR A 242 -17.33 -15.69 -13.49
C THR A 242 -18.51 -16.65 -13.52
N VAL A 243 -18.94 -17.10 -12.33
CA VAL A 243 -20.07 -18.02 -12.19
C VAL A 243 -21.39 -17.29 -12.42
N GLY A 244 -22.27 -17.89 -13.23
CA GLY A 244 -23.62 -17.40 -13.53
C GLY A 244 -23.86 -17.20 -15.02
N GLU A 245 -25.07 -16.80 -15.38
CA GLU A 245 -25.48 -16.56 -16.77
C GLU A 245 -26.00 -15.12 -16.95
N LEU A 246 -25.86 -14.59 -18.16
CA LEU A 246 -26.40 -13.28 -18.51
C LEU A 246 -27.91 -13.39 -18.72
N GLU A 247 -28.68 -12.71 -17.87
CA GLU A 247 -30.15 -12.63 -17.97
C GLU A 247 -30.62 -11.56 -18.97
N GLY A 248 -29.70 -10.77 -19.53
CA GLY A 248 -29.95 -9.71 -20.50
C GLY A 248 -28.66 -8.92 -20.79
N THR A 249 -28.74 -7.92 -21.67
CA THR A 249 -27.59 -7.08 -22.02
C THR A 249 -27.33 -6.04 -20.91
N PRO A 250 -26.16 -6.07 -20.24
CA PRO A 250 -25.79 -5.04 -19.27
C PRO A 250 -25.62 -3.67 -19.93
N PRO A 251 -25.60 -2.56 -19.15
CA PRO A 251 -25.26 -1.25 -19.68
C PRO A 251 -23.89 -1.25 -20.36
N MET A 252 -23.76 -0.56 -21.50
CA MET A 252 -22.46 -0.41 -22.16
C MET A 252 -21.53 0.50 -21.34
N PRO A 253 -20.23 0.16 -21.21
CA PRO A 253 -19.25 1.08 -20.64
C PRO A 253 -19.13 2.33 -21.52
N ILE A 254 -19.03 3.50 -20.89
CA ILE A 254 -19.01 4.78 -21.59
C ILE A 254 -17.57 5.24 -21.75
N ARG A 255 -17.10 5.30 -23.00
CA ARG A 255 -15.79 5.87 -23.34
C ARG A 255 -15.73 7.36 -22.98
N LEU A 256 -14.81 7.75 -22.11
CA LEU A 256 -14.56 9.16 -21.79
C LEU A 256 -13.89 9.85 -22.98
N LYS A 257 -14.20 11.12 -23.20
CA LYS A 257 -13.65 11.91 -24.32
C LYS A 257 -12.96 13.15 -23.81
N TRP A 258 -11.94 13.59 -24.53
CA TRP A 258 -11.13 14.73 -24.15
C TRP A 258 -11.01 15.70 -25.33
N ASP A 259 -10.93 16.97 -24.99
CA ASP A 259 -10.64 18.08 -25.89
C ASP A 259 -9.36 18.74 -25.39
N LEU A 260 -8.23 18.07 -25.63
CA LEU A 260 -6.92 18.49 -25.09
C LEU A 260 -6.28 19.51 -26.03
N HIS A 261 -6.10 20.73 -25.52
CA HIS A 261 -5.39 21.79 -26.21
C HIS A 261 -3.89 21.44 -26.38
N PRO A 262 -3.20 21.85 -27.47
CA PRO A 262 -1.78 21.55 -27.69
C PRO A 262 -0.85 21.74 -26.48
N GLU A 263 -0.98 22.84 -25.75
CA GLU A 263 -0.20 23.17 -24.56
C GLU A 263 -0.49 22.20 -23.39
N CYS A 264 -1.71 21.69 -23.29
CA CYS A 264 -2.05 20.62 -22.34
C CYS A 264 -1.37 19.31 -22.74
N ILE A 265 -1.33 18.99 -24.04
CA ILE A 265 -0.65 17.80 -24.55
C ILE A 265 0.86 17.88 -24.29
N ASP A 266 1.46 19.05 -24.46
CA ASP A 266 2.88 19.27 -24.14
C ASP A 266 3.15 19.14 -22.63
N LEU A 267 2.25 19.67 -21.79
CA LEU A 267 2.34 19.48 -20.34
C LEU A 267 2.18 18.01 -19.92
N VAL A 268 1.30 17.26 -20.57
CA VAL A 268 1.17 15.82 -20.37
C VAL A 268 2.49 15.11 -20.73
N ARG A 269 3.10 15.49 -21.86
CA ARG A 269 4.40 14.93 -22.28
C ARG A 269 5.51 15.25 -21.26
N SER A 270 5.60 16.49 -20.78
CA SER A 270 6.61 16.85 -19.76
C SER A 270 6.35 16.15 -18.43
N SER A 271 5.08 15.99 -18.03
CA SER A 271 4.70 15.25 -16.81
C SER A 271 5.07 13.77 -16.90
N MET A 272 4.97 13.18 -18.09
CA MET A 272 5.40 11.80 -18.33
C MET A 272 6.93 11.64 -18.21
N LEU A 273 7.71 12.61 -18.66
CA LEU A 273 9.17 12.61 -18.45
C LEU A 273 9.51 12.68 -16.96
N ILE A 274 8.87 13.60 -16.21
CA ILE A 274 9.04 13.72 -14.76
C ILE A 274 8.67 12.41 -14.05
N ALA A 275 7.52 11.82 -14.38
CA ALA A 275 7.10 10.55 -13.81
C ALA A 275 8.11 9.42 -14.11
N SER A 276 8.67 9.40 -15.31
CA SER A 276 9.69 8.42 -15.71
C SER A 276 10.99 8.59 -14.91
N ASP A 277 11.43 9.83 -14.69
CA ASP A 277 12.62 10.14 -13.90
C ASP A 277 12.44 9.70 -12.43
N ILE A 278 11.28 10.00 -11.83
CA ILE A 278 10.93 9.57 -10.46
C ILE A 278 10.93 8.04 -10.37
N ILE A 279 10.32 7.35 -11.35
CA ILE A 279 10.29 5.88 -11.38
C ILE A 279 11.70 5.31 -11.51
N ALA A 280 12.54 5.90 -12.36
CA ALA A 280 13.92 5.46 -12.54
C ALA A 280 14.77 5.68 -11.26
N GLU A 281 14.47 6.71 -10.47
CA GLU A 281 15.16 7.03 -9.22
C GLU A 281 14.80 6.06 -8.07
N VAL A 282 13.59 5.51 -8.05
CA VAL A 282 13.15 4.60 -6.97
C VAL A 282 13.63 3.17 -7.22
N ASP A 283 14.41 2.61 -6.28
CA ASP A 283 14.78 1.19 -6.29
C ASP A 283 13.94 0.40 -5.28
N LEU A 284 12.86 -0.22 -5.75
CA LEU A 284 12.02 -1.12 -4.95
C LEU A 284 12.34 -2.58 -5.29
N GLN A 285 12.69 -3.36 -4.26
CA GLN A 285 12.84 -4.81 -4.35
C GLN A 285 12.11 -5.48 -3.18
N VAL A 286 11.63 -6.71 -3.40
CA VAL A 286 10.89 -7.47 -2.41
C VAL A 286 11.65 -8.73 -2.04
N TYR A 287 12.02 -8.84 -0.77
CA TYR A 287 12.61 -10.05 -0.23
C TYR A 287 11.51 -10.99 0.29
N TYR A 288 11.39 -12.15 -0.35
CA TYR A 288 10.53 -13.26 0.09
C TYR A 288 11.31 -14.17 1.02
N HIS A 289 10.90 -14.24 2.28
CA HIS A 289 11.53 -15.07 3.29
C HIS A 289 10.63 -16.24 3.67
N SER A 290 11.10 -17.47 3.43
CA SER A 290 10.37 -18.72 3.73
C SER A 290 11.16 -19.69 4.62
N ASN A 291 12.29 -19.26 5.18
CA ASN A 291 13.14 -20.14 6.00
C ASN A 291 12.59 -20.34 7.43
N TYR A 292 11.78 -19.39 7.90
CA TYR A 292 10.98 -19.44 9.12
C TYR A 292 10.04 -18.22 9.18
N GLY A 293 9.10 -18.22 10.12
CA GLY A 293 8.24 -17.07 10.38
C GLY A 293 7.82 -16.96 11.84
N LYS A 294 6.62 -16.44 12.08
CA LYS A 294 6.09 -16.22 13.44
C LYS A 294 6.09 -17.48 14.31
N ASN A 295 5.98 -18.68 13.73
CA ASN A 295 6.06 -19.93 14.48
C ASN A 295 7.41 -20.10 15.20
N PHE A 296 8.51 -19.86 14.49
CA PHE A 296 9.85 -19.88 15.08
C PHE A 296 10.05 -18.71 16.04
N ILE A 297 9.66 -17.50 15.63
CA ILE A 297 9.90 -16.30 16.44
C ILE A 297 9.23 -16.41 17.81
N LYS A 298 8.02 -16.98 17.89
CA LYS A 298 7.34 -17.24 19.16
C LYS A 298 8.11 -18.19 20.08
N LYS A 299 8.90 -19.13 19.55
CA LYS A 299 9.78 -20.00 20.37
C LYS A 299 10.91 -19.21 21.04
N CYS A 300 11.32 -18.09 20.45
CA CYS A 300 12.27 -17.14 21.05
C CYS A 300 11.64 -16.34 22.21
N LYS A 301 10.33 -16.50 22.47
CA LYS A 301 9.55 -15.80 23.52
C LYS A 301 9.51 -14.28 23.33
N VAL A 302 9.42 -13.82 22.09
CA VAL A 302 9.30 -12.39 21.73
C VAL A 302 8.15 -12.17 20.74
N SER A 303 7.69 -10.92 20.62
CA SER A 303 6.73 -10.55 19.56
C SER A 303 7.37 -10.71 18.18
N PRO A 304 6.65 -11.28 17.19
CA PRO A 304 7.08 -11.29 15.80
C PRO A 304 7.42 -9.91 15.24
N ASP A 305 6.62 -8.90 15.57
CA ASP A 305 6.82 -7.53 15.13
C ASP A 305 8.10 -6.91 15.72
N ALA A 306 8.25 -6.99 17.05
CA ALA A 306 9.45 -6.51 17.74
C ALA A 306 10.72 -7.24 17.28
N TYR A 307 10.63 -8.54 17.01
CA TYR A 307 11.75 -9.31 16.45
C TYR A 307 12.16 -8.78 15.07
N VAL A 308 11.21 -8.55 14.17
CA VAL A 308 11.49 -7.99 12.85
C VAL A 308 12.13 -6.61 12.98
N GLN A 309 11.61 -5.76 13.87
CA GLN A 309 12.20 -4.44 14.12
C GLN A 309 13.66 -4.51 14.60
N MET A 310 13.98 -5.44 15.50
CA MET A 310 15.38 -5.65 15.96
C MET A 310 16.28 -6.19 14.86
N VAL A 311 15.76 -7.07 14.00
CA VAL A 311 16.48 -7.55 12.81
C VAL A 311 16.74 -6.41 11.83
N LEU A 312 15.76 -5.52 11.61
CA LEU A 312 15.93 -4.33 10.77
C LEU A 312 16.98 -3.37 11.35
N GLN A 313 17.02 -3.18 12.67
CA GLN A 313 18.07 -2.38 13.30
C GLN A 313 19.46 -2.98 13.09
N LEU A 314 19.59 -4.31 13.20
CA LEU A 314 20.85 -5.01 12.95
C LEU A 314 21.28 -4.89 11.47
N ALA A 315 20.35 -5.11 10.54
CA ALA A 315 20.61 -5.01 9.11
C ALA A 315 21.05 -3.59 8.73
N TYR A 316 20.35 -2.57 9.23
CA TYR A 316 20.70 -1.17 9.01
C TYR A 316 22.05 -0.80 9.59
N TYR A 317 22.36 -1.22 10.83
CA TYR A 317 23.66 -0.93 11.44
C TYR A 317 24.82 -1.56 10.67
N ARG A 318 24.63 -2.79 10.15
CA ARG A 318 25.63 -3.45 9.30
C ARG A 318 25.82 -2.76 7.96
N ASP A 319 24.76 -2.21 7.39
CA ASP A 319 24.80 -1.46 6.14
C ASP A 319 25.43 -0.08 6.29
N ALA A 320 24.97 0.70 7.27
CA ALA A 320 25.33 2.11 7.44
C ALA A 320 26.53 2.34 8.40
N GLY A 321 26.92 1.33 9.19
CA GLY A 321 27.98 1.45 10.20
C GLY A 321 27.63 2.35 11.40
N ARG A 322 26.39 2.81 11.51
CA ARG A 322 25.90 3.70 12.58
C ARG A 322 24.42 3.50 12.84
N PHE A 323 23.97 3.92 14.02
CA PHE A 323 22.55 4.05 14.35
C PHE A 323 22.03 5.39 13.84
N ASN A 324 20.85 5.37 13.20
CA ASN A 324 20.11 6.56 12.79
C ASN A 324 18.65 6.44 13.24
N LEU A 325 17.88 7.53 13.20
CA LEU A 325 16.48 7.48 13.56
C LEU A 325 15.69 6.51 12.66
N THR A 326 14.98 5.60 13.32
CA THR A 326 14.03 4.69 12.70
C THR A 326 12.61 5.13 13.06
N TYR A 327 11.77 5.32 12.05
CA TYR A 327 10.33 5.52 12.21
C TYR A 327 9.62 4.16 12.10
N GLU A 328 8.67 3.92 12.99
CA GLU A 328 7.69 2.85 12.83
C GLU A 328 6.28 3.41 13.09
N ALA A 329 5.33 3.09 12.21
CA ALA A 329 3.95 3.49 12.38
C ALA A 329 3.25 2.63 13.45
N ALA A 330 2.74 3.26 14.51
CA ALA A 330 1.82 2.63 15.47
C ALA A 330 0.39 3.15 15.27
N MET A 331 -0.58 2.25 15.20
CA MET A 331 -1.99 2.64 15.05
C MET A 331 -2.52 3.36 16.30
N MET A 332 -3.31 4.43 16.10
CA MET A 332 -3.93 5.22 17.17
C MET A 332 -5.45 5.05 17.24
N ARG A 333 -5.98 3.98 16.62
CA ARG A 333 -7.42 3.76 16.46
C ARG A 333 -8.17 3.43 17.76
N LEU A 334 -7.50 3.39 18.92
CA LEU A 334 -8.17 3.41 20.23
C LEU A 334 -8.86 4.76 20.50
N PHE A 335 -8.42 5.83 19.85
CA PHE A 335 -8.98 7.16 19.96
C PHE A 335 -9.90 7.47 18.78
N ARG A 336 -10.86 8.36 19.01
CA ARG A 336 -11.72 8.91 17.95
C ARG A 336 -10.84 9.55 16.87
N GLU A 337 -11.09 9.17 15.62
CA GLU A 337 -10.38 9.68 14.44
C GLU A 337 -8.86 9.40 14.46
N GLY A 338 -8.41 8.48 15.32
CA GLY A 338 -7.02 8.11 15.44
C GLY A 338 -6.44 7.53 14.15
N ARG A 339 -5.29 8.09 13.75
CA ARG A 339 -4.46 7.63 12.62
C ARG A 339 -3.25 6.88 13.17
N THR A 340 -2.12 7.57 13.28
CA THR A 340 -0.84 6.99 13.68
C THR A 340 -0.11 7.83 14.72
N GLU A 341 0.69 7.16 15.54
CA GLU A 341 1.80 7.71 16.32
C GLU A 341 3.11 7.06 15.83
N THR A 342 4.25 7.62 16.20
CA THR A 342 5.58 7.07 15.89
C THR A 342 6.08 6.22 17.06
N VAL A 343 6.50 5.00 16.75
CA VAL A 343 7.43 4.24 17.60
C VAL A 343 8.84 4.51 17.08
N ARG A 344 9.79 4.64 18.00
CA ARG A 344 11.21 4.85 17.71
C ARG A 344 11.98 3.57 18.08
N PRO A 345 12.20 2.62 17.15
CA PRO A 345 12.83 1.34 17.46
C PRO A 345 14.28 1.43 17.97
N VAL A 346 14.95 2.56 17.73
CA VAL A 346 16.34 2.81 18.12
C VAL A 346 16.37 3.25 19.58
N THR A 347 16.37 2.28 20.49
CA THR A 347 16.56 2.47 21.93
C THR A 347 17.94 1.99 22.38
N LEU A 348 18.34 2.31 23.62
CA LEU A 348 19.58 1.79 24.21
C LEU A 348 19.61 0.26 24.18
N GLU A 349 18.50 -0.39 24.50
CA GLU A 349 18.35 -1.85 24.49
C GLU A 349 18.52 -2.43 23.09
N SER A 350 17.95 -1.78 22.06
CA SER A 350 18.16 -2.18 20.67
C SER A 350 19.62 -2.06 20.25
N CYS A 351 20.30 -0.98 20.67
CA CYS A 351 21.71 -0.74 20.35
C CYS A 351 22.61 -1.78 21.03
N GLU A 352 22.37 -2.06 22.32
CA GLU A 352 23.08 -3.11 23.07
C GLU A 352 22.93 -4.48 22.40
N PHE A 353 21.71 -4.83 21.96
CA PHE A 353 21.48 -6.06 21.23
C PHE A 353 22.26 -6.08 19.91
N VAL A 354 22.11 -5.07 19.06
CA VAL A 354 22.77 -4.98 17.75
C VAL A 354 24.29 -5.11 17.88
N LEU A 355 24.91 -4.34 18.79
CA LEU A 355 26.35 -4.38 19.04
C LEU A 355 26.83 -5.73 19.59
N SER A 356 25.94 -6.50 20.21
CA SER A 356 26.29 -7.82 20.75
C SER A 356 26.36 -8.92 19.68
N VAL A 357 25.66 -8.78 18.55
CA VAL A 357 25.48 -9.88 17.59
C VAL A 357 26.81 -10.28 16.95
N ASP A 358 27.58 -9.31 16.49
CA ASP A 358 28.87 -9.55 15.83
C ASP A 358 30.06 -9.61 16.81
N ASN A 359 29.82 -9.46 18.12
CA ASN A 359 30.85 -9.58 19.14
C ASN A 359 31.11 -11.07 19.50
N PRO A 360 32.33 -11.61 19.28
CA PRO A 360 32.65 -13.01 19.57
C PRO A 360 32.76 -13.31 21.07
N ASP A 361 33.02 -12.32 21.92
CA ASP A 361 33.22 -12.49 23.36
C ASP A 361 31.90 -12.64 24.13
N ILE A 362 30.77 -12.38 23.47
CA ILE A 362 29.44 -12.50 24.07
C ILE A 362 28.85 -13.86 23.72
N SER A 363 28.42 -14.62 24.72
CA SER A 363 27.81 -15.94 24.51
C SER A 363 26.45 -15.86 23.82
N ALA A 364 26.07 -16.90 23.06
CA ALA A 364 24.75 -17.00 22.43
C ALA A 364 23.59 -16.80 23.43
N LYS A 365 23.72 -17.36 24.64
CA LYS A 365 22.73 -17.17 25.72
C LYS A 365 22.58 -15.70 26.13
N LYS A 366 23.69 -14.96 26.22
CA LYS A 366 23.66 -13.53 26.53
C LYS A 366 23.09 -12.71 25.37
N LYS A 367 23.45 -13.03 24.11
CA LYS A 367 22.86 -12.39 22.91
C LYS A 367 21.34 -12.57 22.85
N LEU A 368 20.84 -13.79 23.13
CA LEU A 368 19.40 -14.04 23.18
C LEU A 368 18.71 -13.22 24.29
N ALA A 369 19.32 -13.10 25.47
CA ALA A 369 18.77 -12.29 26.55
C ALA A 369 18.70 -10.80 26.18
N LEU A 370 19.70 -10.28 25.45
CA LEU A 370 19.70 -8.91 24.94
C LEU A 370 18.62 -8.70 23.88
N LEU A 371 18.43 -9.66 22.96
CA LEU A 371 17.31 -9.65 22.01
C LEU A 371 15.97 -9.56 22.73
N GLN A 372 15.76 -10.42 23.73
CA GLN A 372 14.51 -10.46 24.50
C GLN A 372 14.24 -9.14 25.23
N ARG A 373 15.27 -8.54 25.84
CA ARG A 373 15.19 -7.22 26.48
C ARG A 373 14.83 -6.12 25.47
N ALA A 374 15.48 -6.11 24.32
CA ALA A 374 15.23 -5.13 23.27
C ALA A 374 13.81 -5.25 22.69
N CYS A 375 13.36 -6.48 22.42
CA CYS A 375 12.00 -6.76 21.99
C CYS A 375 10.95 -6.36 23.04
N GLN A 376 11.21 -6.62 24.32
CA GLN A 376 10.31 -6.20 25.40
C GLN A 376 10.18 -4.67 25.43
N LYS A 377 11.31 -3.94 25.37
CA LYS A 377 11.31 -2.48 25.34
C LYS A 377 10.54 -1.92 24.14
N HIS A 378 10.71 -2.54 22.97
CA HIS A 378 9.99 -2.18 21.77
C HIS A 378 8.47 -2.35 21.95
N GLN A 379 8.02 -3.51 22.47
CA GLN A 379 6.60 -3.74 22.76
C GLN A 379 6.03 -2.73 23.76
N GLU A 380 6.75 -2.41 24.83
CA GLU A 380 6.34 -1.38 25.79
C GLU A 380 6.17 -0.02 25.11
N SER A 381 7.10 0.34 24.22
CA SER A 381 7.05 1.59 23.45
C SER A 381 5.88 1.61 22.47
N TYR A 382 5.59 0.49 21.81
CA TYR A 382 4.46 0.34 20.90
C TYR A 382 3.11 0.48 21.63
N ILE A 383 2.96 -0.16 22.80
CA ILE A 383 1.77 -0.01 23.65
C ILE A 383 1.62 1.44 24.12
N ASN A 384 2.70 2.08 24.55
CA ASN A 384 2.67 3.48 24.96
C ASN A 384 2.24 4.39 23.80
N ALA A 385 2.79 4.20 22.60
CA ALA A 385 2.40 4.93 21.40
C ALA A 385 0.90 4.74 21.13
N MET A 386 0.42 3.50 21.02
CA MET A 386 -1.00 3.17 20.79
C MET A 386 -1.96 3.77 21.83
N CYS A 387 -1.50 3.91 23.08
CA CYS A 387 -2.24 4.50 24.19
C CYS A 387 -2.06 6.03 24.30
N GLY A 388 -1.53 6.70 23.28
CA GLY A 388 -1.41 8.16 23.24
C GLY A 388 -0.30 8.74 24.13
N LYS A 389 0.68 7.92 24.50
CA LYS A 389 1.87 8.33 25.27
C LYS A 389 3.13 8.45 24.40
N GLY A 390 2.97 8.39 23.08
CA GLY A 390 4.04 8.77 22.15
C GLY A 390 4.31 10.27 22.19
N VAL A 391 5.45 10.67 21.65
CA VAL A 391 5.92 12.06 21.74
C VAL A 391 5.90 12.78 20.39
N ASP A 392 5.96 12.05 19.27
CA ASP A 392 6.18 12.62 17.95
C ASP A 392 4.99 13.46 17.48
N ARG A 393 3.74 12.97 17.61
CA ARG A 393 2.56 13.81 17.27
C ARG A 393 2.41 15.01 18.21
N HIS A 394 2.81 14.89 19.47
CA HIS A 394 2.82 16.01 20.42
C HIS A 394 3.84 17.08 20.00
N ILE A 395 5.08 16.68 19.70
CA ILE A 395 6.12 17.60 19.21
C ILE A 395 5.70 18.25 17.89
N PHE A 396 5.06 17.50 16.99
CA PHE A 396 4.53 18.06 15.74
C PHE A 396 3.42 19.09 15.99
N CYS A 397 2.54 18.87 16.97
CA CYS A 397 1.55 19.87 17.39
C CYS A 397 2.23 21.18 17.86
N LEU A 398 3.26 21.07 18.71
CA LEU A 398 4.04 22.23 19.15
C LEU A 398 4.71 22.96 17.98
N TYR A 399 5.19 22.22 16.98
CA TYR A 399 5.72 22.79 15.75
C TYR A 399 4.67 23.58 14.97
N VAL A 400 3.49 23.00 14.72
CA VAL A 400 2.39 23.68 14.01
C VAL A 400 1.98 24.96 14.76
N LEU A 401 1.84 24.90 16.08
CA LEU A 401 1.54 26.07 16.92
C LEU A 401 2.66 27.12 16.85
N SER A 402 3.93 26.70 16.89
CA SER A 402 5.06 27.63 16.78
C SER A 402 5.08 28.38 15.45
N LYS A 403 4.67 27.72 14.35
CA LYS A 403 4.54 28.37 13.03
C LYS A 403 3.37 29.34 13.00
N HIS A 404 2.24 28.98 13.60
CA HIS A 404 1.08 29.85 13.67
C HIS A 404 1.33 31.11 14.51
N LEU A 405 2.08 30.96 15.61
CA LEU A 405 2.40 32.04 16.55
C LEU A 405 3.70 32.80 16.22
N ASP A 406 4.38 32.44 15.11
CA ASP A 406 5.69 32.96 14.71
C ASP A 406 6.78 32.86 15.83
N VAL A 407 6.78 31.75 16.57
CA VAL A 407 7.73 31.47 17.63
C VAL A 407 8.88 30.62 17.11
N LYS A 408 10.12 31.11 17.23
CA LYS A 408 11.32 30.32 16.95
C LYS A 408 11.71 29.50 18.18
N SER A 409 11.82 28.19 18.02
CA SER A 409 12.25 27.26 19.09
C SER A 409 13.50 26.50 18.66
N PRO A 410 14.66 26.72 19.33
CA PRO A 410 15.87 25.93 19.09
C PRO A 410 15.64 24.43 19.30
N PHE A 411 14.87 24.06 20.33
CA PHE A 411 14.48 22.68 20.60
C PHE A 411 13.74 22.04 19.42
N LEU A 412 12.69 22.71 18.89
CA LEU A 412 11.93 22.17 17.76
C LEU A 412 12.79 22.05 16.50
N LYS A 413 13.71 23.01 16.28
CA LYS A 413 14.65 22.95 15.15
C LYS A 413 15.59 21.75 15.26
N GLU A 414 16.06 21.43 16.46
CA GLU A 414 16.94 20.29 16.71
C GLU A 414 16.21 18.96 16.55
N VAL A 415 15.10 18.75 17.29
CA VAL A 415 14.43 17.45 17.33
C VAL A 415 13.71 17.07 16.04
N LEU A 416 13.34 18.05 15.20
CA LEU A 416 12.74 17.83 13.88
C LEU A 416 13.77 17.91 12.74
N GLY A 417 15.03 18.26 13.05
CA GLY A 417 16.08 18.40 12.06
C GLY A 417 16.70 17.07 11.63
N GLU A 418 16.62 16.04 12.48
CA GLU A 418 17.20 14.73 12.18
C GLU A 418 16.26 13.90 11.29
N PRO A 419 16.72 13.43 10.11
CA PRO A 419 15.86 12.69 9.19
C PRO A 419 15.62 11.24 9.62
N TRP A 420 14.43 10.73 9.29
CA TRP A 420 14.05 9.32 9.42
C TRP A 420 14.67 8.49 8.30
N ARG A 421 15.95 8.14 8.44
CA ARG A 421 16.68 7.38 7.39
C ARG A 421 16.27 5.92 7.28
N LEU A 422 15.55 5.39 8.26
CA LEU A 422 14.85 4.12 8.12
C LEU A 422 13.38 4.33 8.47
N SER A 423 12.49 4.22 7.49
CA SER A 423 11.04 4.29 7.73
C SER A 423 10.43 2.92 7.57
N THR A 424 9.77 2.43 8.61
CA THR A 424 9.22 1.08 8.67
C THR A 424 7.72 1.07 8.90
N SER A 425 7.04 0.06 8.37
CA SER A 425 5.65 -0.21 8.71
C SER A 425 5.37 -1.70 8.57
N GLN A 426 4.66 -2.26 9.53
CA GLN A 426 4.03 -3.56 9.34
C GLN A 426 2.78 -3.40 8.47
N THR A 427 2.64 -4.24 7.44
CA THR A 427 1.35 -4.47 6.80
C THR A 427 0.63 -5.55 7.61
N PRO A 428 -0.42 -5.22 8.37
CA PRO A 428 -1.04 -6.21 9.23
C PRO A 428 -1.91 -7.17 8.43
N HIS A 429 -2.02 -8.40 8.94
CA HIS A 429 -2.73 -9.51 8.33
C HIS A 429 -3.76 -10.15 9.28
N ASN A 430 -4.77 -10.77 8.68
CA ASN A 430 -5.87 -11.49 9.31
C ASN A 430 -6.76 -10.60 10.20
N HIS A 431 -7.06 -9.39 9.73
CA HIS A 431 -8.00 -8.46 10.37
C HIS A 431 -9.45 -8.87 10.20
N ALA A 432 -9.80 -9.45 9.06
CA ALA A 432 -11.18 -9.81 8.74
C ALA A 432 -11.58 -11.17 9.36
N GLY A 433 -10.60 -12.05 9.60
CA GLY A 433 -10.84 -13.44 10.02
C GLY A 433 -11.59 -14.28 8.99
N ILE A 434 -11.61 -13.85 7.73
CA ILE A 434 -12.41 -14.47 6.66
C ILE A 434 -11.66 -15.62 5.99
N LEU A 435 -10.36 -15.44 5.75
CA LEU A 435 -9.55 -16.41 5.02
C LEU A 435 -8.60 -17.15 5.97
N ASP A 436 -8.72 -18.47 6.01
CA ASP A 436 -7.75 -19.33 6.67
C ASP A 436 -6.52 -19.52 5.77
N THR A 437 -5.47 -18.76 6.04
CA THR A 437 -4.22 -18.79 5.25
C THR A 437 -3.46 -20.11 5.36
N LYS A 438 -3.82 -21.01 6.29
CA LYS A 438 -3.29 -22.39 6.29
C LYS A 438 -3.99 -23.28 5.27
N LYS A 439 -5.29 -23.06 5.04
CA LYS A 439 -6.06 -23.79 4.03
C LYS A 439 -5.89 -23.21 2.64
N PHE A 440 -5.64 -21.91 2.55
CA PHE A 440 -5.51 -21.16 1.30
C PHE A 440 -4.19 -20.37 1.24
N PRO A 441 -3.03 -21.05 1.35
CA PRO A 441 -1.72 -20.40 1.36
C PRO A 441 -1.40 -19.61 0.07
N GLU A 442 -2.08 -19.90 -1.03
CA GLU A 442 -1.94 -19.22 -2.32
C GLU A 442 -2.64 -17.85 -2.40
N TYR A 443 -3.50 -17.52 -1.43
CA TYR A 443 -4.27 -16.26 -1.36
C TYR A 443 -3.74 -15.30 -0.29
N VAL A 444 -2.57 -15.60 0.28
CA VAL A 444 -1.87 -14.72 1.22
C VAL A 444 -1.53 -13.40 0.51
N CYS A 445 -1.83 -12.27 1.16
CA CYS A 445 -1.46 -10.97 0.61
C CYS A 445 0.06 -10.81 0.75
N LEU A 446 0.69 -10.20 -0.26
CA LEU A 446 2.15 -10.07 -0.33
C LEU A 446 2.66 -8.87 0.47
N GLY A 447 1.80 -8.19 1.22
CA GLY A 447 2.06 -6.91 1.85
C GLY A 447 1.93 -5.74 0.87
N GLY A 448 2.30 -4.55 1.33
CA GLY A 448 2.45 -3.36 0.50
C GLY A 448 3.83 -2.73 0.69
N GLY A 449 4.21 -1.80 -0.19
CA GLY A 449 5.47 -1.06 -0.12
C GLY A 449 5.25 0.44 -0.26
N PHE A 450 6.25 1.23 0.13
CA PHE A 450 6.29 2.69 -0.03
C PHE A 450 7.73 3.12 -0.33
N GLY A 451 7.90 4.31 -0.92
CA GLY A 451 9.23 4.91 -1.17
C GLY A 451 9.89 5.45 0.11
N PRO A 452 11.21 5.67 0.13
CA PRO A 452 11.89 6.22 1.30
C PRO A 452 11.45 7.66 1.60
N VAL A 453 11.43 8.04 2.88
CA VAL A 453 11.06 9.40 3.32
C VAL A 453 12.24 10.38 3.35
N ALA A 454 13.47 9.86 3.25
CA ALA A 454 14.71 10.62 3.14
C ALA A 454 15.43 10.18 1.86
N ASN A 455 16.13 11.11 1.20
CA ASN A 455 16.86 10.78 -0.03
C ASN A 455 17.99 9.78 0.22
N ASP A 456 18.62 9.85 1.39
CA ASP A 456 19.70 8.99 1.88
C ASP A 456 19.19 7.91 2.86
N GLY A 457 17.95 7.46 2.68
CA GLY A 457 17.30 6.49 3.56
C GLY A 457 16.59 5.35 2.85
N TYR A 458 16.05 4.43 3.66
CA TYR A 458 15.27 3.28 3.22
C TYR A 458 13.81 3.39 3.66
N GLY A 459 12.90 2.94 2.79
CA GLY A 459 11.53 2.58 3.16
C GLY A 459 11.42 1.06 3.25
N VAL A 460 10.99 0.52 4.40
CA VAL A 460 10.84 -0.92 4.61
C VAL A 460 9.46 -1.24 5.14
N SER A 461 8.59 -1.74 4.26
CA SER A 461 7.35 -2.36 4.71
C SER A 461 7.55 -3.86 4.83
N TYR A 462 7.06 -4.46 5.91
CA TYR A 462 7.15 -5.90 6.10
C TYR A 462 5.80 -6.50 6.41
N ASP A 463 5.68 -7.76 6.05
CA ASP A 463 4.49 -8.54 6.29
C ASP A 463 4.85 -9.90 6.89
N ILE A 464 4.09 -10.30 7.91
CA ILE A 464 4.19 -11.60 8.56
C ILE A 464 3.02 -12.45 8.05
N ALA A 465 3.16 -12.83 6.78
CA ALA A 465 2.10 -13.31 5.91
C ALA A 465 1.47 -14.63 6.37
N SER A 466 2.30 -15.55 6.89
CA SER A 466 1.85 -16.85 7.39
C SER A 466 2.65 -17.30 8.61
N GLU A 467 2.55 -18.58 8.97
CA GLU A 467 3.35 -19.15 10.05
C GLU A 467 4.85 -19.13 9.78
N ASP A 468 5.25 -19.30 8.51
CA ASP A 468 6.62 -19.51 8.09
C ASP A 468 7.08 -18.60 6.94
N VAL A 469 6.20 -17.69 6.49
CA VAL A 469 6.46 -16.77 5.38
C VAL A 469 6.40 -15.32 5.87
N MET A 470 7.39 -14.54 5.44
CA MET A 470 7.42 -13.08 5.58
C MET A 470 7.81 -12.43 4.24
N PHE A 471 7.31 -11.22 4.00
CA PHE A 471 7.71 -10.39 2.86
C PHE A 471 8.30 -9.08 3.37
N PHE A 472 9.33 -8.57 2.69
CA PHE A 472 9.93 -7.27 2.98
C PHE A 472 10.01 -6.46 1.69
N HIS A 473 9.19 -5.41 1.57
CA HIS A 473 9.24 -4.44 0.49
C HIS A 473 10.22 -3.34 0.88
N ILE A 474 11.38 -3.33 0.24
CA ILE A 474 12.50 -2.44 0.57
C ILE A 474 12.71 -1.49 -0.58
N SER A 475 12.67 -0.20 -0.29
CA SER A 475 12.89 0.88 -1.24
C SER A 475 14.03 1.78 -0.80
N SER A 476 14.78 2.29 -1.77
CA SER A 476 15.76 3.37 -1.61
C SER A 476 15.75 4.25 -2.85
N LYS A 477 16.55 5.32 -2.84
CA LYS A 477 16.78 6.13 -4.04
C LYS A 477 18.13 5.81 -4.66
N ARG A 478 18.14 5.51 -5.96
CA ARG A 478 19.36 5.19 -6.72
C ARG A 478 20.40 6.32 -6.74
N ILE A 479 19.96 7.56 -6.54
CA ILE A 479 20.86 8.74 -6.53
C ILE A 479 21.74 8.80 -5.28
N SER A 480 21.32 8.15 -4.19
CA SER A 480 22.04 8.20 -2.93
C SER A 480 23.20 7.20 -2.93
N PRO A 481 24.45 7.66 -2.71
CA PRO A 481 25.59 6.76 -2.58
C PRO A 481 25.58 5.96 -1.26
N GLU A 482 24.80 6.41 -0.28
CA GLU A 482 24.72 5.82 1.05
C GLU A 482 23.82 4.57 1.08
N THR A 483 22.87 4.47 0.15
CA THR A 483 21.82 3.45 0.17
C THR A 483 21.85 2.56 -1.06
N ASP A 484 21.70 1.26 -0.86
CA ASP A 484 21.59 0.26 -1.93
C ASP A 484 20.60 -0.84 -1.49
N THR A 485 19.48 -0.96 -2.20
CA THR A 485 18.40 -1.88 -1.83
C THR A 485 18.87 -3.35 -1.84
N SER A 486 19.68 -3.76 -2.82
CA SER A 486 20.17 -5.14 -2.91
C SER A 486 21.19 -5.46 -1.81
N ARG A 487 22.07 -4.51 -1.49
CA ARG A 487 23.02 -4.61 -0.38
C ARG A 487 22.29 -4.71 0.96
N PHE A 488 21.28 -3.87 1.19
CA PHE A 488 20.46 -3.93 2.39
C PHE A 488 19.70 -5.26 2.52
N ILE A 489 19.16 -5.81 1.42
CA ILE A 489 18.56 -7.15 1.41
C ILE A 489 19.57 -8.22 1.85
N GLY A 490 20.80 -8.17 1.35
CA GLY A 490 21.85 -9.09 1.77
C GLY A 490 22.15 -9.01 3.27
N PHE A 491 22.21 -7.80 3.83
CA PHE A 491 22.35 -7.62 5.28
C PHE A 491 21.12 -8.06 6.07
N LEU A 492 19.91 -7.88 5.55
CA LEU A 492 18.67 -8.34 6.16
C LEU A 492 18.62 -9.87 6.22
N GLU A 493 18.90 -10.55 5.11
CA GLU A 493 18.95 -12.02 5.04
C GLU A 493 19.96 -12.60 6.04
N LYS A 494 21.19 -12.05 6.04
CA LYS A 494 22.22 -12.43 7.02
C LYS A 494 21.75 -12.19 8.46
N SER A 495 21.10 -11.05 8.72
CA SER A 495 20.60 -10.71 10.05
C SER A 495 19.50 -11.66 10.53
N LEU A 496 18.56 -12.04 9.66
CA LEU A 496 17.56 -13.07 9.96
C LEU A 496 18.23 -14.40 10.32
N GLN A 497 19.20 -14.84 9.51
CA GLN A 497 19.93 -16.08 9.75
C GLN A 497 20.72 -16.06 11.07
N ASP A 498 21.46 -14.99 11.34
CA ASP A 498 22.30 -14.88 12.54
C ASP A 498 21.44 -14.85 13.82
N VAL A 499 20.33 -14.12 13.81
CA VAL A 499 19.41 -14.07 14.96
C VAL A 499 18.74 -15.43 15.19
N LYS A 500 18.39 -16.16 14.12
CA LYS A 500 17.94 -17.56 14.24
C LYS A 500 19.02 -18.44 14.86
N GLN A 501 20.28 -18.30 14.44
CA GLN A 501 21.39 -19.10 14.97
C GLN A 501 21.72 -18.77 16.43
N ILE A 502 21.59 -17.51 16.87
CA ILE A 502 21.69 -17.11 18.28
C ILE A 502 20.73 -17.95 19.14
N PHE A 503 19.47 -18.07 18.72
CA PHE A 503 18.50 -18.88 19.44
C PHE A 503 18.92 -20.35 19.48
N ILE A 504 19.26 -20.96 18.34
CA ILE A 504 19.67 -22.38 18.27
C ILE A 504 20.88 -22.65 19.19
N ASN A 505 21.93 -21.83 19.09
CA ASN A 505 23.15 -21.97 19.88
C ASN A 505 22.95 -21.69 21.37
N SER A 506 21.90 -20.96 21.75
CA SER A 506 21.58 -20.72 23.17
C SER A 506 20.90 -21.92 23.86
N GLN A 507 20.40 -22.87 23.06
CA GLN A 507 19.76 -24.10 23.55
C GLN A 507 20.74 -25.27 23.65
N ALA A 508 21.91 -25.16 22.99
CA ALA A 508 23.05 -26.05 23.16
C ALA A 508 23.82 -25.67 24.42
#